data_AF-A0A4Y9TF99-F1
#
_entry.id   AF-A0A4Y9TF99-F1
#
_cell.length_a   1.000
_cell.length_b   1.000
_cell.length_c   1.000
_cell.angle_alpha   90.00
_cell.angle_beta   90.00
_cell.angle_gamma   90.00
#
_symmetry.space_group_name_H-M   'P 1'
#
loop_
_entity.id
_entity.type
_entity.pdbx_description
1 polymer ?
#
loop_
_entity_poly.entity_id
_entity_poly.type
_entity_poly.pdbx_seq_one_letter_code
_entity_poly.pdbx_strand_id
1 'polypeptide(L)'
;MRIHVSFIDRVGITQEVLALLGGRNLNLDAVEMVPPNVYIDAPTLSAEVLEELRDALFSVHGVQAVTVVDILPGQRRHLQLDALLAAMTDPVLALDSAGKILLANPALIALYGREPAGESIAELFNDLALLETLLENGFRLPLREISVNGQTLLLDATPITDAGALLTLYQPNRIGEQLSALHHDHAEGFDALLGESPVIRTLKARAQRVAALDAPLLIQGETGTGKELVARACHAISTRHSAPFLALNCAALPENLAESELFGYAPGAFTGAQRGGKPGLMELANQGTVFLDEIGEMSPYLQAKLLRFLNDGSFRRVGGDREVKVNVRILSATHRDLEKMVSEGTFREDLFYRLNVLNVEVPPLRARGQDILLLARYFMQQACAQIQRPVCRLAPGTYPALLGNRWPGNVRQLQNVIFRAAAICESSLVDIGDLDIAGTSVARQNDGEIDSLEQAMEDFERDLLEKLYTSYPSTRQLASRLQTSHTAIAHRLRKYGIPGKP
;
A
#
# COMPACT_ATOMS: atom_id res chain seq x y z
N MET A 1 47.64 29.15 10.56
CA MET A 1 46.86 28.69 11.74
C MET A 1 45.53 29.42 11.78
N ARG A 2 44.49 28.81 12.37
CA ARG A 2 43.19 29.47 12.57
C ARG A 2 43.01 29.78 14.05
N ILE A 3 42.58 30.99 14.37
CA ILE A 3 42.44 31.47 15.75
C ILE A 3 40.99 31.87 16.00
N HIS A 4 40.51 31.56 17.19
CA HIS A 4 39.25 32.02 17.74
C HIS A 4 39.52 32.94 18.93
N VAL A 5 39.02 34.17 18.85
CA VAL A 5 39.07 35.18 19.90
C VAL A 5 37.65 35.42 20.40
N SER A 6 37.40 35.11 21.68
CA SER A 6 36.13 35.45 22.33
C SER A 6 36.28 36.71 23.16
N PHE A 7 35.23 37.53 23.19
CA PHE A 7 35.24 38.79 23.92
C PHE A 7 33.87 39.13 24.51
N ILE A 8 33.81 40.20 25.29
CA ILE A 8 32.57 40.81 25.74
C ILE A 8 32.14 41.80 24.65
N ASP A 9 30.93 41.63 24.13
CA ASP A 9 30.42 42.49 23.05
C ASP A 9 30.38 43.96 23.49
N ARG A 10 31.14 44.80 22.79
CA ARG A 10 31.19 46.25 23.00
C ARG A 10 31.54 46.96 21.70
N VAL A 11 31.14 48.22 21.60
CA VAL A 11 31.49 49.06 20.45
C VAL A 11 33.01 49.17 20.32
N GLY A 12 33.52 48.95 19.09
CA GLY A 12 34.93 49.11 18.73
C GLY A 12 35.83 47.89 18.97
N ILE A 13 35.39 46.86 19.71
CA ILE A 13 36.27 45.74 20.06
C ILE A 13 36.78 44.95 18.85
N THR A 14 35.91 44.71 17.86
CA THR A 14 36.29 44.01 16.63
C THR A 14 37.34 44.81 15.84
N GLN A 15 37.23 46.15 15.82
CA GLN A 15 38.21 47.00 15.18
C GLN A 15 39.55 46.96 15.91
N GLU A 16 39.55 46.99 17.24
CA GLU A 16 40.78 46.91 18.05
C GLU A 16 41.48 45.56 17.87
N VAL A 17 40.74 44.45 17.86
CA VAL A 17 41.26 43.11 17.61
C VAL A 17 41.86 42.99 16.20
N LEU A 18 41.17 43.49 15.17
CA LEU A 18 41.67 43.44 13.79
C LEU A 18 42.85 44.39 13.54
N ALA A 19 42.88 45.55 14.20
CA ALA A 19 44.00 46.49 14.10
C ALA A 19 45.32 45.91 14.64
N LEU A 20 45.25 45.10 15.70
CA LEU A 20 46.43 44.40 16.24
C LEU A 20 46.99 43.36 15.26
N LEU A 21 46.12 42.70 14.49
CA LEU A 21 46.51 41.75 13.46
C LEU A 21 47.12 42.47 12.25
N GLY A 22 46.48 43.55 11.81
CA GLY A 22 46.96 44.38 10.69
C GLY A 22 48.29 45.07 10.99
N GLY A 23 48.51 45.55 12.22
CA GLY A 23 49.75 46.19 12.66
C GLY A 23 50.99 45.27 12.65
N ARG A 24 50.79 43.95 12.55
CA ARG A 24 51.85 42.94 12.46
C ARG A 24 52.09 42.42 11.03
N ASN A 25 51.47 43.03 10.02
CA ASN A 25 51.56 42.61 8.61
C ASN A 25 51.24 41.11 8.39
N LEU A 26 50.33 40.54 9.18
CA LEU A 26 49.89 39.16 8.99
C LEU A 26 48.94 39.08 7.80
N ASN A 27 49.18 38.14 6.88
CA ASN A 27 48.23 37.85 5.80
C ASN A 27 47.05 37.04 6.35
N LEU A 28 45.83 37.54 6.16
CA LEU A 28 44.60 36.91 6.61
C LEU A 28 43.83 36.40 5.40
N ASP A 29 43.60 35.10 5.33
CA ASP A 29 42.85 34.48 4.23
C ASP A 29 41.34 34.66 4.44
N ALA A 30 40.88 34.66 5.70
CA ALA A 30 39.48 34.85 6.06
C ALA A 30 39.32 35.40 7.48
N VAL A 31 38.27 36.20 7.69
CA VAL A 31 37.83 36.68 9.00
C VAL A 31 36.32 36.52 9.11
N GLU A 32 35.86 35.77 10.09
CA GLU A 32 34.44 35.56 10.37
C GLU A 32 34.06 36.18 11.71
N MET A 33 33.03 37.00 11.69
CA MET A 33 32.53 37.71 12.86
C MET A 33 31.17 37.13 13.25
N VAL A 34 31.12 36.48 14.42
CA VAL A 34 29.89 35.90 14.98
C VAL A 34 29.82 36.37 16.44
N PRO A 35 29.21 37.54 16.71
CA PRO A 35 29.25 38.15 18.04
C PRO A 35 28.82 37.13 19.10
N PRO A 36 29.59 36.99 20.20
CA PRO A 36 30.72 37.82 20.63
C PRO A 36 32.12 37.22 20.29
N ASN A 37 32.25 36.57 19.13
CA ASN A 37 33.43 35.82 18.72
C ASN A 37 33.96 36.31 17.37
N VAL A 38 35.28 36.28 17.20
CA VAL A 38 35.97 36.51 15.93
C VAL A 38 36.84 35.29 15.62
N TYR A 39 36.73 34.79 14.40
CA TYR A 39 37.53 33.68 13.89
C TYR A 39 38.36 34.17 12.73
N ILE A 40 39.65 33.83 12.72
CA ILE A 40 40.62 34.34 11.75
C ILE A 40 41.40 33.17 11.19
N ASP A 41 41.50 33.07 9.86
CA ASP A 41 42.45 32.20 9.18
C ASP A 41 43.69 33.01 8.77
N ALA A 42 44.82 32.72 9.41
CA ALA A 42 46.11 33.35 9.18
C ALA A 42 47.12 32.24 8.83
N PRO A 43 47.23 31.81 7.56
CA PRO A 43 48.02 30.64 7.16
C PRO A 43 49.51 30.77 7.54
N THR A 44 50.04 31.99 7.51
CA THR A 44 51.45 32.33 7.76
C THR A 44 51.80 32.49 9.24
N LEU A 45 50.84 32.35 10.15
CA LEU A 45 51.07 32.48 11.59
C LEU A 45 51.85 31.29 12.16
N SER A 46 52.99 31.56 12.82
CA SER A 46 53.76 30.57 13.58
C SER A 46 53.37 30.54 15.06
N ALA A 47 53.75 29.50 15.78
CA ALA A 47 53.46 29.35 17.21
C ALA A 47 54.09 30.47 18.07
N GLU A 48 55.31 30.89 17.74
CA GLU A 48 56.01 31.98 18.44
C GLU A 48 55.27 33.32 18.28
N VAL A 49 54.84 33.64 17.05
CA VAL A 49 54.10 34.88 16.76
C VAL A 49 52.69 34.84 17.38
N LEU A 50 52.10 33.64 17.51
CA LEU A 50 50.81 33.45 18.19
C LEU A 50 50.90 33.78 19.69
N GLU A 51 51.97 33.40 20.39
CA GLU A 51 52.12 33.72 21.81
C GLU A 51 52.21 35.24 22.03
N GLU A 52 53.05 35.93 21.26
CA GLU A 52 53.14 37.39 21.33
C GLU A 52 51.83 38.09 20.95
N LEU A 53 51.11 37.54 19.96
CA LEU A 53 49.82 38.06 19.54
C LEU A 53 48.76 37.84 20.62
N ARG A 54 48.79 36.70 21.31
CA ARG A 54 47.89 36.38 22.42
C ARG A 54 48.04 37.38 23.55
N ASP A 55 49.26 37.72 23.93
CA ASP A 55 49.52 38.71 24.99
C ASP A 55 49.02 40.11 24.58
N ALA A 56 49.24 40.50 23.32
CA ALA A 56 48.68 41.75 22.79
C ALA A 56 47.15 41.75 22.75
N LEU A 57 46.51 40.64 22.37
CA LEU A 57 45.05 40.51 22.34
C LEU A 57 44.45 40.55 23.76
N PHE A 58 45.09 39.94 24.75
CA PHE A 58 44.64 40.04 26.15
C PHE A 58 44.78 41.44 26.75
N SER A 59 45.64 42.29 26.19
CA SER A 59 45.71 43.70 26.59
C SER A 59 44.48 44.52 26.14
N VAL A 60 43.71 44.01 25.17
CA VAL A 60 42.45 44.62 24.74
C VAL A 60 41.37 44.35 25.78
N HIS A 61 40.86 45.42 26.38
CA HIS A 61 39.81 45.33 27.38
C HIS A 61 38.56 44.64 26.83
N GLY A 62 38.18 43.51 27.42
CA GLY A 62 37.02 42.71 27.04
C GLY A 62 37.33 41.41 26.32
N VAL A 63 38.58 41.14 25.91
CA VAL A 63 38.98 39.82 25.38
C VAL A 63 39.01 38.80 26.53
N GLN A 64 38.34 37.66 26.32
CA GLN A 64 38.18 36.61 27.33
C GLN A 64 39.06 35.40 27.05
N ALA A 65 39.20 34.99 25.79
CA ALA A 65 40.02 33.86 25.41
C ALA A 65 40.56 34.00 23.98
N VAL A 66 41.72 33.40 23.74
CA VAL A 66 42.33 33.24 22.42
C VAL A 66 42.75 31.78 22.28
N THR A 67 42.18 31.07 21.32
CA THR A 67 42.36 29.62 21.13
C THR A 67 42.64 29.31 19.67
N VAL A 68 43.43 28.27 19.40
CA VAL A 68 43.60 27.75 18.04
C VAL A 68 42.42 26.83 17.74
N VAL A 69 41.87 26.95 16.54
CA VAL A 69 40.78 26.09 16.05
C VAL A 69 41.22 25.36 14.79
N ASP A 70 40.68 24.16 14.58
CA ASP A 70 41.02 23.38 13.38
C ASP A 70 40.29 23.89 12.13
N ILE A 71 39.10 24.49 12.29
CA ILE A 71 38.24 24.91 11.18
C ILE A 71 37.45 26.16 11.57
N LEU A 72 37.22 27.06 10.60
CA LEU A 72 36.38 28.22 10.80
C LEU A 72 34.89 27.82 10.88
N PRO A 73 34.02 28.57 11.58
CA PRO A 73 32.60 28.27 11.68
C PRO A 73 31.88 28.19 10.33
N GLY A 74 32.19 29.08 9.38
CA GLY A 74 31.61 29.10 8.04
C GLY A 74 32.02 27.87 7.24
N GLN A 75 33.31 27.52 7.26
CA GLN A 75 33.80 26.26 6.67
C GLN A 75 33.16 25.04 7.32
N ARG A 76 33.01 25.02 8.65
CA ARG A 76 32.33 23.93 9.37
C ARG A 76 30.87 23.81 8.96
N ARG A 77 30.14 24.93 8.86
CA ARG A 77 28.74 24.95 8.40
C ARG A 77 28.63 24.44 6.97
N HIS A 78 29.56 24.84 6.09
CA HIS A 78 29.60 24.36 4.71
C HIS A 78 29.81 22.84 4.63
N LEU A 79 30.84 22.31 5.33
CA LEU A 79 31.07 20.87 5.40
C LEU A 79 29.88 20.10 5.99
N GLN A 80 29.20 20.67 6.99
CA GLN A 80 27.99 20.07 7.55
C GLN A 80 26.84 20.03 6.53
N LEU A 81 26.63 21.10 5.77
CA LEU A 81 25.63 21.13 4.70
C LEU A 81 25.97 20.13 3.60
N ASP A 82 27.23 20.06 3.16
CA ASP A 82 27.67 19.11 2.15
C ASP A 82 27.48 17.66 2.63
N ALA A 83 27.81 17.37 3.90
CA ALA A 83 27.60 16.06 4.49
C ALA A 83 26.11 15.69 4.58
N LEU A 84 25.24 16.65 4.93
CA LEU A 84 23.79 16.45 4.94
C LEU A 84 23.26 16.16 3.53
N LEU A 85 23.64 16.97 2.55
CA LEU A 85 23.25 16.78 1.14
C LEU A 85 23.76 15.45 0.58
N ALA A 86 24.99 15.04 0.93
CA ALA A 86 25.58 13.78 0.52
C ALA A 86 24.91 12.55 1.17
N ALA A 87 24.35 12.69 2.36
CA ALA A 87 23.59 11.63 3.01
C ALA A 87 22.19 11.43 2.39
N MET A 88 21.65 12.45 1.70
CA MET A 88 20.38 12.34 0.99
C MET A 88 20.54 11.50 -0.28
N THR A 89 19.69 10.48 -0.42
CA THR A 89 19.73 9.56 -1.56
C THR A 89 18.91 10.05 -2.76
N ASP A 90 17.87 10.86 -2.52
CA ASP A 90 17.10 11.49 -3.59
C ASP A 90 17.87 12.67 -4.19
N PRO A 91 17.79 12.91 -5.51
CA PRO A 91 18.33 14.12 -6.13
C PRO A 91 17.65 15.38 -5.57
N VAL A 92 18.47 16.31 -5.08
CA VAL A 92 18.03 17.55 -4.45
C VAL A 92 18.82 18.72 -5.00
N LEU A 93 18.13 19.84 -5.23
CA LEU A 93 18.76 21.11 -5.53
C LEU A 93 18.10 22.28 -4.80
N ALA A 94 18.88 23.29 -4.50
CA ALA A 94 18.40 24.57 -3.97
C ALA A 94 18.43 25.64 -5.05
N LEU A 95 17.39 26.46 -5.11
CA LEU A 95 17.24 27.61 -5.99
C LEU A 95 17.25 28.92 -5.21
N ASP A 96 17.76 29.97 -5.83
CA ASP A 96 17.54 31.34 -5.35
C ASP A 96 16.14 31.88 -5.74
N SER A 97 15.84 33.11 -5.37
CA SER A 97 14.57 33.78 -5.68
C SER A 97 14.35 34.06 -7.16
N ALA A 98 15.40 33.97 -8.00
CA ALA A 98 15.33 34.11 -9.45
C ALA A 98 15.25 32.75 -10.18
N GLY A 99 15.28 31.63 -9.44
CA GLY A 99 15.25 30.28 -10.00
C GLY A 99 16.60 29.78 -10.52
N LYS A 100 17.71 30.38 -10.06
CA LYS A 100 19.08 29.93 -10.35
C LYS A 100 19.51 28.89 -9.33
N ILE A 101 20.22 27.86 -9.78
CA ILE A 101 20.66 26.76 -8.94
C ILE A 101 21.81 27.22 -8.05
N LEU A 102 21.60 27.16 -6.73
CA LEU A 102 22.60 27.49 -5.72
C LEU A 102 23.45 26.27 -5.35
N LEU A 103 22.80 25.12 -5.13
CA LEU A 103 23.43 23.89 -4.67
C LEU A 103 22.73 22.69 -5.30
N ALA A 104 23.50 21.63 -5.51
CA ALA A 104 23.03 20.33 -5.95
C ALA A 104 23.70 19.24 -5.11
N ASN A 105 22.93 18.24 -4.69
CA ASN A 105 23.53 17.12 -3.97
C ASN A 105 24.22 16.13 -4.92
N PRO A 106 25.09 15.23 -4.41
CA PRO A 106 25.78 14.24 -5.23
C PRO A 106 24.84 13.34 -6.06
N ALA A 107 23.63 13.04 -5.57
CA ALA A 107 22.65 12.25 -6.31
C ALA A 107 22.17 12.96 -7.59
N LEU A 108 21.91 14.27 -7.53
CA LEU A 108 21.57 15.07 -8.71
C LEU A 108 22.75 15.20 -9.68
N ILE A 109 23.96 15.42 -9.16
CA ILE A 109 25.17 15.51 -9.98
C ILE A 109 25.40 14.19 -10.72
N ALA A 110 25.23 13.05 -10.06
CA ALA A 110 25.31 11.73 -10.69
C ALA A 110 24.22 11.53 -11.77
N LEU A 111 23.01 12.03 -11.53
CA LEU A 111 21.91 11.95 -12.49
C LEU A 111 22.21 12.71 -13.79
N TYR A 112 22.82 13.89 -13.70
CA TYR A 112 23.14 14.74 -14.87
C TYR A 112 24.56 14.57 -15.40
N GLY A 113 25.44 13.90 -14.66
CA GLY A 113 26.85 13.71 -14.99
C GLY A 113 27.71 14.99 -14.90
N ARG A 114 27.17 16.09 -14.36
CA ARG A 114 27.83 17.39 -14.23
C ARG A 114 27.25 18.20 -13.08
N GLU A 115 27.99 19.18 -12.58
CA GLU A 115 27.54 20.10 -11.53
C GLU A 115 26.73 21.25 -12.16
N PRO A 116 25.44 21.40 -11.82
CA PRO A 116 24.57 22.41 -12.43
C PRO A 116 24.52 23.74 -11.66
N ALA A 117 25.38 23.91 -10.64
CA ALA A 117 25.39 25.11 -9.82
C ALA A 117 25.66 26.36 -10.68
N GLY A 118 24.81 27.38 -10.53
CA GLY A 118 24.88 28.62 -11.29
C GLY A 118 24.07 28.62 -12.60
N GLU A 119 23.45 27.51 -13.00
CA GLU A 119 22.54 27.48 -14.15
C GLU A 119 21.11 27.86 -13.77
N SER A 120 20.30 28.22 -14.77
CA SER A 120 18.86 28.38 -14.57
C SER A 120 18.17 27.03 -14.49
N ILE A 121 17.14 26.92 -13.64
CA ILE A 121 16.31 25.70 -13.58
C ILE A 121 15.64 25.35 -14.92
N ALA A 122 15.34 26.37 -15.72
CA ALA A 122 14.76 26.18 -17.05
C ALA A 122 15.75 25.54 -18.02
N GLU A 123 17.04 25.84 -17.89
CA GLU A 123 18.11 25.25 -18.70
C GLU A 123 18.37 23.80 -18.30
N LEU A 124 18.39 23.52 -16.99
CA LEU A 124 18.62 22.16 -16.47
C LEU A 124 17.57 21.17 -16.96
N PHE A 125 16.29 21.55 -16.88
CA PHE A 125 15.17 20.68 -17.28
C PHE A 125 14.68 20.89 -18.73
N ASN A 126 15.26 21.84 -19.45
CA ASN A 126 14.82 22.27 -20.78
C ASN A 126 13.30 22.60 -20.81
N ASP A 127 12.82 23.29 -19.78
CA ASP A 127 11.41 23.63 -19.55
C ASP A 127 11.29 25.06 -19.03
N LEU A 128 11.07 26.02 -19.95
CA LEU A 128 10.87 27.43 -19.60
C LEU A 128 9.60 27.66 -18.79
N ALA A 129 8.54 26.89 -19.05
CA ALA A 129 7.28 27.01 -18.34
C ALA A 129 7.40 26.56 -16.87
N LEU A 130 8.36 25.69 -16.55
CA LEU A 130 8.64 25.31 -15.16
C LEU A 130 9.11 26.50 -14.32
N LEU A 131 10.03 27.32 -14.84
CA LEU A 131 10.51 28.50 -14.09
C LEU A 131 9.38 29.52 -13.88
N GLU A 132 8.61 29.82 -14.92
CA GLU A 132 7.46 30.74 -14.82
C GLU A 132 6.45 30.26 -13.77
N THR A 133 6.07 28.98 -13.83
CA THR A 133 5.12 28.41 -12.87
C THR A 133 5.65 28.37 -11.43
N LEU A 134 6.95 28.13 -11.22
CA LEU A 134 7.57 28.19 -9.90
C LEU A 134 7.48 29.61 -9.33
N LEU A 135 7.84 30.63 -10.11
CA LEU A 135 7.83 32.03 -9.67
C LEU A 135 6.39 32.53 -9.40
N GLU A 136 5.44 32.24 -10.29
CA GLU A 136 4.04 32.64 -10.13
C GLU A 136 3.38 32.06 -8.88
N ASN A 137 3.75 30.84 -8.49
CA ASN A 137 3.17 30.13 -7.35
C ASN A 137 4.03 30.22 -6.08
N GLY A 138 5.03 31.11 -6.05
CA GLY A 138 5.91 31.29 -4.89
C GLY A 138 6.63 30.01 -4.48
N PHE A 139 7.10 29.26 -5.47
CA PHE A 139 7.77 27.97 -5.36
C PHE A 139 6.96 26.86 -4.66
N ARG A 140 5.63 26.99 -4.61
CA ARG A 140 4.72 25.92 -4.20
C ARG A 140 4.10 25.31 -5.44
N LEU A 141 4.51 24.10 -5.79
CA LEU A 141 3.90 23.36 -6.88
C LEU A 141 3.31 22.04 -6.37
N PRO A 142 2.15 21.61 -6.91
CA PRO A 142 1.78 20.21 -6.79
C PRO A 142 2.85 19.36 -7.47
N LEU A 143 3.00 18.12 -7.00
CA LEU A 143 3.95 17.15 -7.52
C LEU A 143 3.87 17.12 -9.06
N ARG A 144 4.98 17.43 -9.73
CA ARG A 144 5.03 17.59 -11.18
C ARG A 144 5.96 16.58 -11.80
N GLU A 145 5.53 15.94 -12.86
CA GLU A 145 6.41 15.06 -13.61
C GLU A 145 7.44 15.83 -14.44
N ILE A 146 8.66 15.34 -14.43
CA ILE A 146 9.76 15.80 -15.30
C ILE A 146 10.48 14.59 -15.91
N SER A 147 11.12 14.81 -17.06
CA SER A 147 11.90 13.78 -17.73
C SER A 147 13.38 14.14 -17.72
N VAL A 148 14.21 13.29 -17.13
CA VAL A 148 15.66 13.51 -17.02
C VAL A 148 16.39 12.29 -17.56
N ASN A 149 17.22 12.46 -18.60
CA ASN A 149 17.98 11.37 -19.23
C ASN A 149 17.13 10.13 -19.58
N GLY A 150 15.89 10.36 -20.02
CA GLY A 150 14.93 9.30 -20.38
C GLY A 150 14.19 8.67 -19.18
N GLN A 151 14.58 8.99 -17.94
CA GLN A 151 13.88 8.60 -16.72
C GLN A 151 12.78 9.59 -16.37
N THR A 152 11.64 9.07 -15.93
CA THR A 152 10.53 9.87 -15.40
C THR A 152 10.70 10.06 -13.90
N LEU A 153 10.76 11.31 -13.45
CA LEU A 153 10.88 11.69 -12.04
C LEU A 153 9.74 12.64 -11.64
N LEU A 154 9.45 12.68 -10.35
CA LEU A 154 8.46 13.55 -9.75
C LEU A 154 9.17 14.65 -8.98
N LEU A 155 8.99 15.89 -9.43
CA LEU A 155 9.53 17.09 -8.84
C LEU A 155 8.56 17.62 -7.78
N ASP A 156 9.08 17.80 -6.58
CA ASP A 156 8.43 18.45 -5.45
C ASP A 156 9.17 19.73 -5.09
N ALA A 157 8.42 20.83 -4.94
CA ALA A 157 8.97 22.16 -4.70
C ALA A 157 8.54 22.65 -3.31
N THR A 158 9.52 22.82 -2.43
CA THR A 158 9.33 23.38 -1.09
C THR A 158 9.95 24.77 -1.03
N PRO A 159 9.19 25.84 -0.79
CA PRO A 159 9.74 27.18 -0.69
C PRO A 159 10.63 27.32 0.56
N ILE A 160 11.74 28.03 0.41
CA ILE A 160 12.60 28.45 1.52
C ILE A 160 12.35 29.93 1.74
N THR A 161 11.80 30.27 2.91
CA THR A 161 11.49 31.65 3.29
C THR A 161 12.69 32.56 3.05
N ASP A 162 12.48 33.63 2.29
CA ASP A 162 13.46 34.67 1.95
C ASP A 162 14.74 34.21 1.20
N ALA A 163 14.81 32.96 0.73
CA ALA A 163 16.01 32.40 0.08
C ALA A 163 15.77 31.67 -1.24
N GLY A 164 14.52 31.36 -1.61
CA GLY A 164 14.16 30.69 -2.87
C GLY A 164 13.41 29.37 -2.62
N ALA A 165 13.96 28.24 -3.07
CA ALA A 165 13.28 26.94 -2.96
C ALA A 165 14.22 25.75 -2.87
N LEU A 166 13.73 24.67 -2.26
CA LEU A 166 14.32 23.34 -2.34
C LEU A 166 13.47 22.50 -3.30
N LEU A 167 14.10 21.93 -4.32
CA LEU A 167 13.48 20.96 -5.21
C LEU A 167 14.02 19.58 -4.91
N THR A 168 13.11 18.62 -4.71
CA THR A 168 13.44 17.20 -4.55
C THR A 168 12.85 16.41 -5.70
N LEU A 169 13.62 15.48 -6.25
CA LEU A 169 13.17 14.58 -7.31
C LEU A 169 12.98 13.17 -6.76
N TYR A 170 11.78 12.64 -6.89
CA TYR A 170 11.46 11.26 -6.48
C TYR A 170 11.26 10.37 -7.69
N GLN A 171 11.70 9.12 -7.59
CA GLN A 171 11.21 8.09 -8.51
C GLN A 171 9.77 7.70 -8.11
N PRO A 172 8.86 7.44 -9.07
CA PRO A 172 7.48 7.05 -8.74
C PRO A 172 7.36 5.83 -7.82
N ASN A 173 8.26 4.86 -7.94
CA ASN A 173 8.29 3.67 -7.09
C ASN A 173 8.59 3.97 -5.61
N ARG A 174 9.36 5.02 -5.29
CA ARG A 174 9.59 5.43 -3.89
C ARG A 174 8.29 5.88 -3.20
N ILE A 175 7.41 6.53 -3.94
CA ILE A 175 6.07 6.86 -3.42
C ILE A 175 5.27 5.57 -3.22
N GLY A 176 5.38 4.62 -4.13
CA GLY A 176 4.79 3.28 -3.96
C GLY A 176 5.30 2.54 -2.73
N GLU A 177 6.60 2.63 -2.44
CA GLU A 177 7.22 2.04 -1.23
C GLU A 177 6.63 2.67 0.04
N GLN A 178 6.52 4.00 0.08
CA GLN A 178 5.90 4.70 1.20
C GLN A 178 4.42 4.34 1.37
N LEU A 179 3.65 4.28 0.28
CA LEU A 179 2.23 3.86 0.32
C LEU A 179 2.08 2.42 0.80
N SER A 180 2.97 1.52 0.35
CA SER A 180 3.00 0.13 0.79
C SER A 180 3.34 0.01 2.28
N ALA A 181 4.26 0.83 2.80
CA ALA A 181 4.62 0.87 4.20
C ALA A 181 3.50 1.42 5.09
N LEU A 182 2.69 2.38 4.61
CA LEU A 182 1.51 2.86 5.35
C LEU A 182 0.40 1.80 5.47
N HIS A 183 0.39 0.82 4.57
CA HIS A 183 -0.60 -0.27 4.56
C HIS A 183 -0.07 -1.57 5.21
N HIS A 184 1.13 -1.58 5.80
CA HIS A 184 1.77 -2.74 6.45
C HIS A 184 1.07 -3.25 7.74
N ASP A 185 -0.04 -2.64 8.18
CA ASP A 185 -0.75 -3.04 9.41
C ASP A 185 -1.47 -4.41 9.33
N HIS A 186 -1.37 -5.12 8.20
CA HIS A 186 -2.04 -6.41 8.01
C HIS A 186 -1.05 -7.55 8.16
N ALA A 187 -1.35 -8.52 9.04
CA ALA A 187 -0.52 -9.69 9.31
C ALA A 187 0.11 -10.28 8.04
N GLU A 188 1.45 -10.27 7.99
CA GLU A 188 2.22 -10.66 6.81
C GLU A 188 2.60 -12.14 6.84
N GLY A 189 2.62 -12.77 5.67
CA GLY A 189 3.04 -14.16 5.51
C GLY A 189 1.94 -15.21 5.69
N PHE A 190 2.32 -16.49 5.57
CA PHE A 190 1.39 -17.63 5.60
C PHE A 190 0.82 -17.94 6.99
N ASP A 191 1.36 -17.33 8.04
CA ASP A 191 0.84 -17.45 9.40
C ASP A 191 -0.48 -16.69 9.57
N ALA A 192 -0.70 -15.64 8.78
CA ALA A 192 -1.99 -14.95 8.70
C ALA A 192 -3.11 -15.84 8.12
N LEU A 193 -2.76 -16.84 7.32
CA LEU A 193 -3.72 -17.82 6.79
C LEU A 193 -4.01 -18.89 7.86
N LEU A 194 -4.90 -18.58 8.79
CA LEU A 194 -5.27 -19.48 9.88
C LEU A 194 -5.92 -20.78 9.39
N GLY A 195 -5.44 -21.90 9.93
CA GLY A 195 -5.97 -23.23 9.64
C GLY A 195 -4.90 -24.31 9.67
N GLU A 196 -5.31 -25.50 10.09
CA GLU A 196 -4.48 -26.70 10.21
C GLU A 196 -5.01 -27.87 9.39
N SER A 197 -6.16 -27.72 8.72
CA SER A 197 -6.73 -28.77 7.88
C SER A 197 -5.75 -29.21 6.77
N PRO A 198 -5.82 -30.47 6.32
CA PRO A 198 -4.97 -30.96 5.23
C PRO A 198 -5.06 -30.10 3.96
N VAL A 199 -6.24 -29.57 3.67
CA VAL A 199 -6.49 -28.71 2.50
C VAL A 199 -5.77 -27.36 2.63
N ILE A 200 -5.80 -26.74 3.82
CA ILE A 200 -5.05 -25.50 4.08
C ILE A 200 -3.53 -25.74 4.10
N ARG A 201 -3.06 -26.86 4.68
CA ARG A 201 -1.63 -27.21 4.64
C ARG A 201 -1.13 -27.39 3.20
N THR A 202 -1.93 -28.07 2.37
CA THR A 202 -1.63 -28.26 0.93
C THR A 202 -1.62 -26.93 0.19
N LEU A 203 -2.59 -26.05 0.45
CA LEU A 203 -2.62 -24.68 -0.07
C LEU A 203 -1.35 -23.91 0.31
N LYS A 204 -0.98 -23.89 1.60
CA LYS A 204 0.24 -23.21 2.08
C LYS A 204 1.50 -23.73 1.38
N ALA A 205 1.68 -25.06 1.32
CA ALA A 205 2.84 -25.67 0.67
C ALA A 205 2.90 -25.38 -0.84
N ARG A 206 1.75 -25.34 -1.53
CA ARG A 206 1.69 -24.97 -2.94
C ARG A 206 2.00 -23.49 -3.13
N ALA A 207 1.35 -22.63 -2.36
CA ALA A 207 1.52 -21.18 -2.39
C ALA A 207 2.98 -20.77 -2.11
N GLN A 208 3.65 -21.44 -1.16
CA GLN A 208 5.07 -21.25 -0.87
C GLN A 208 5.98 -21.54 -2.08
N ARG A 209 5.72 -22.63 -2.81
CA ARG A 209 6.51 -22.99 -4.00
C ARG A 209 6.33 -22.00 -5.14
N VAL A 210 5.09 -21.55 -5.39
CA VAL A 210 4.80 -20.59 -6.48
C VAL A 210 5.26 -19.17 -6.13
N ALA A 211 5.29 -18.81 -4.86
CA ALA A 211 5.73 -17.48 -4.40
C ALA A 211 7.20 -17.20 -4.73
N ALA A 212 8.06 -18.23 -4.76
CA ALA A 212 9.47 -18.11 -5.11
C ALA A 212 9.74 -17.85 -6.60
N LEU A 213 8.73 -18.08 -7.46
CA LEU A 213 8.85 -17.91 -8.92
C LEU A 213 8.41 -16.50 -9.31
N ASP A 214 9.19 -15.84 -10.18
CA ASP A 214 8.87 -14.50 -10.70
C ASP A 214 7.97 -14.58 -11.95
N ALA A 215 6.80 -15.19 -11.81
CA ALA A 215 5.81 -15.33 -12.86
C ALA A 215 4.41 -14.90 -12.37
N PRO A 216 3.48 -14.57 -13.31
CA PRO A 216 2.09 -14.29 -12.97
C PRO A 216 1.44 -15.45 -12.21
N LEU A 217 0.67 -15.12 -11.18
CA LEU A 217 -0.07 -16.09 -10.36
C LEU A 217 -1.56 -15.76 -10.32
N LEU A 218 -2.37 -16.72 -10.75
CA LEU A 218 -3.82 -16.69 -10.67
C LEU A 218 -4.31 -17.41 -9.40
N ILE A 219 -5.05 -16.69 -8.55
CA ILE A 219 -5.62 -17.18 -7.29
C ILE A 219 -7.13 -17.34 -7.49
N GLN A 220 -7.58 -18.58 -7.56
CA GLN A 220 -8.99 -18.90 -7.74
C GLN A 220 -9.64 -19.26 -6.41
N GLY A 221 -10.92 -18.95 -6.26
CA GLY A 221 -11.70 -19.39 -5.11
C GLY A 221 -12.91 -18.50 -4.86
N GLU A 222 -13.88 -19.05 -4.13
CA GLU A 222 -15.13 -18.36 -3.82
C GLU A 222 -14.90 -17.02 -3.11
N THR A 223 -15.88 -16.13 -3.23
CA THR A 223 -15.90 -14.85 -2.54
C THR A 223 -15.82 -15.04 -1.03
N GLY A 224 -14.97 -14.25 -0.37
CA GLY A 224 -14.80 -14.30 1.09
C GLY A 224 -13.94 -15.44 1.62
N THR A 225 -13.18 -16.15 0.77
CA THR A 225 -12.24 -17.23 1.19
C THR A 225 -10.88 -16.75 1.68
N GLY A 226 -10.53 -15.47 1.45
CA GLY A 226 -9.24 -14.88 1.83
C GLY A 226 -8.18 -14.85 0.72
N LYS A 227 -8.58 -14.71 -0.55
CA LYS A 227 -7.66 -14.67 -1.71
C LYS A 227 -6.57 -13.59 -1.57
N GLU A 228 -6.92 -12.41 -1.07
CA GLU A 228 -5.95 -11.33 -0.82
C GLU A 228 -4.88 -11.72 0.20
N LEU A 229 -5.24 -12.45 1.28
CA LEU A 229 -4.26 -12.93 2.26
C LEU A 229 -3.26 -13.89 1.63
N VAL A 230 -3.71 -14.74 0.69
CA VAL A 230 -2.82 -15.62 -0.08
C VAL A 230 -1.90 -14.80 -0.97
N ALA A 231 -2.40 -13.76 -1.64
CA ALA A 231 -1.58 -12.87 -2.47
C ALA A 231 -0.50 -12.15 -1.65
N ARG A 232 -0.87 -11.58 -0.50
CA ARG A 232 0.06 -10.92 0.42
C ARG A 232 1.09 -11.90 0.98
N ALA A 233 0.66 -13.10 1.37
CA ALA A 233 1.58 -14.13 1.85
C ALA A 233 2.58 -14.57 0.77
N CYS A 234 2.15 -14.69 -0.49
CA CYS A 234 3.03 -14.96 -1.61
C CYS A 234 4.04 -13.83 -1.85
N HIS A 235 3.63 -12.57 -1.75
CA HIS A 235 4.53 -11.43 -1.90
C HIS A 235 5.59 -11.40 -0.78
N ALA A 236 5.17 -11.57 0.49
CA ALA A 236 6.02 -11.48 1.67
C ALA A 236 7.19 -12.47 1.71
N ILE A 237 7.09 -13.60 1.00
CA ILE A 237 8.18 -14.60 0.92
C ILE A 237 8.86 -14.62 -0.46
N SER A 238 8.49 -13.72 -1.36
CA SER A 238 9.06 -13.65 -2.70
C SER A 238 10.40 -12.92 -2.72
N THR A 239 11.09 -12.96 -3.86
CA THR A 239 12.28 -12.14 -4.11
C THR A 239 11.99 -10.63 -4.06
N ARG A 240 10.72 -10.23 -4.17
CA ARG A 240 10.25 -8.84 -4.16
C ARG A 240 9.63 -8.40 -2.83
N HIS A 241 9.84 -9.15 -1.74
CA HIS A 241 9.22 -8.89 -0.43
C HIS A 241 9.53 -7.50 0.17
N SER A 242 10.66 -6.90 -0.20
CA SER A 242 11.05 -5.55 0.24
C SER A 242 10.57 -4.44 -0.70
N ALA A 243 9.91 -4.80 -1.80
CA ALA A 243 9.43 -3.86 -2.82
C ALA A 243 7.90 -3.64 -2.66
N PRO A 244 7.30 -2.61 -3.29
CA PRO A 244 5.90 -2.28 -3.06
C PRO A 244 4.93 -3.42 -3.40
N PHE A 245 3.90 -3.60 -2.55
CA PHE A 245 2.71 -4.38 -2.86
C PHE A 245 1.51 -3.45 -2.97
N LEU A 246 1.00 -3.28 -4.19
CA LEU A 246 -0.17 -2.43 -4.44
C LEU A 246 -1.34 -3.28 -4.94
N ALA A 247 -2.53 -3.03 -4.41
CA ALA A 247 -3.73 -3.79 -4.73
C ALA A 247 -4.79 -2.90 -5.39
N LEU A 248 -5.51 -3.48 -6.36
CA LEU A 248 -6.68 -2.88 -6.99
C LEU A 248 -7.81 -3.90 -7.04
N ASN A 249 -8.99 -3.51 -6.59
CA ASN A 249 -10.21 -4.28 -6.81
C ASN A 249 -10.90 -3.81 -8.11
N CYS A 250 -10.90 -4.66 -9.12
CA CYS A 250 -11.44 -4.33 -10.45
C CYS A 250 -12.96 -4.18 -10.46
N ALA A 251 -13.68 -4.78 -9.51
CA ALA A 251 -15.13 -4.67 -9.39
C ALA A 251 -15.59 -3.38 -8.69
N ALA A 252 -14.70 -2.71 -7.96
CA ALA A 252 -15.05 -1.58 -7.11
C ALA A 252 -15.10 -0.22 -7.83
N LEU A 253 -14.50 -0.13 -9.03
CA LEU A 253 -14.32 1.14 -9.75
C LEU A 253 -14.95 1.08 -11.14
N PRO A 254 -15.50 2.21 -11.63
CA PRO A 254 -15.85 2.35 -13.05
C PRO A 254 -14.63 2.18 -13.95
N GLU A 255 -14.84 1.69 -15.18
CA GLU A 255 -13.79 1.38 -16.16
C GLU A 255 -12.74 2.50 -16.33
N ASN A 256 -13.18 3.75 -16.58
CA ASN A 256 -12.27 4.88 -16.81
C ASN A 256 -11.39 5.20 -15.58
N LEU A 257 -11.95 5.02 -14.38
CA LEU A 257 -11.22 5.25 -13.13
C LEU A 257 -10.25 4.09 -12.87
N ALA A 258 -10.66 2.85 -13.12
CA ALA A 258 -9.78 1.69 -13.05
C ALA A 258 -8.60 1.82 -14.03
N GLU A 259 -8.83 2.30 -15.26
CA GLU A 259 -7.77 2.58 -16.22
C GLU A 259 -6.78 3.62 -15.70
N SER A 260 -7.30 4.73 -15.16
CA SER A 260 -6.50 5.85 -14.65
C SER A 260 -5.72 5.47 -13.40
N GLU A 261 -6.27 4.62 -12.52
CA GLU A 261 -5.54 4.10 -11.36
C GLU A 261 -4.47 3.09 -11.78
N LEU A 262 -4.75 2.15 -12.68
CA LEU A 262 -3.76 1.15 -13.11
C LEU A 262 -2.59 1.77 -13.88
N PHE A 263 -2.91 2.58 -14.89
CA PHE A 263 -1.96 3.04 -15.90
C PHE A 263 -1.64 4.53 -15.79
N GLY A 264 -2.26 5.27 -14.88
CA GLY A 264 -2.04 6.71 -14.76
C GLY A 264 -2.61 7.50 -15.93
N TYR A 265 -2.50 8.82 -15.84
CA TYR A 265 -2.96 9.74 -16.88
C TYR A 265 -1.94 10.85 -17.13
N ALA A 266 -1.90 11.31 -18.37
CA ALA A 266 -1.08 12.44 -18.79
C ALA A 266 -1.75 13.80 -18.42
N PRO A 267 -0.98 14.89 -18.31
CA PRO A 267 -1.52 16.24 -18.16
C PRO A 267 -2.64 16.53 -19.17
N GLY A 268 -3.79 17.00 -18.68
CA GLY A 268 -4.90 17.39 -19.56
C GLY A 268 -5.66 16.23 -20.24
N ALA A 269 -5.47 14.99 -19.81
CA ALA A 269 -6.15 13.82 -20.40
C ALA A 269 -7.68 13.90 -20.35
N PHE A 270 -8.26 14.58 -19.35
CA PHE A 270 -9.70 14.79 -19.21
C PHE A 270 -10.00 16.04 -18.36
N THR A 271 -11.26 16.49 -18.37
CA THR A 271 -11.71 17.64 -17.57
C THR A 271 -11.57 17.34 -16.07
N GLY A 272 -10.72 18.09 -15.36
CA GLY A 272 -10.40 17.84 -13.95
C GLY A 272 -9.12 17.03 -13.71
N ALA A 273 -8.42 16.58 -14.76
CA ALA A 273 -7.09 16.01 -14.63
C ALA A 273 -6.13 17.03 -14.02
N GLN A 274 -5.28 16.59 -13.09
CA GLN A 274 -4.24 17.45 -12.54
C GLN A 274 -3.29 17.91 -13.66
N ARG A 275 -2.88 19.19 -13.60
CA ARG A 275 -1.96 19.79 -14.59
C ARG A 275 -0.62 19.05 -14.70
N GLY A 276 -0.22 18.30 -13.67
CA GLY A 276 1.01 17.50 -13.66
C GLY A 276 0.85 16.04 -14.10
N GLY A 277 -0.38 15.57 -14.40
CA GLY A 277 -0.67 14.14 -14.59
C GLY A 277 -0.65 13.36 -13.27
N LYS A 278 -0.84 12.04 -13.33
CA LYS A 278 -0.73 11.12 -12.17
C LYS A 278 -0.12 9.79 -12.62
N PRO A 279 0.92 9.28 -11.94
CA PRO A 279 1.45 7.93 -12.21
C PRO A 279 0.43 6.85 -11.82
N GLY A 280 0.39 5.76 -12.58
CA GLY A 280 -0.46 4.61 -12.28
C GLY A 280 0.15 3.65 -11.26
N LEU A 281 -0.66 2.73 -10.74
CA LEU A 281 -0.21 1.65 -9.85
C LEU A 281 0.92 0.81 -10.45
N MET A 282 0.94 0.61 -11.77
CA MET A 282 2.04 -0.11 -12.44
C MET A 282 3.39 0.63 -12.28
N GLU A 283 3.40 1.96 -12.28
CA GLU A 283 4.62 2.76 -12.09
C GLU A 283 5.03 2.81 -10.62
N LEU A 284 4.04 3.00 -9.75
CA LEU A 284 4.24 3.03 -8.30
C LEU A 284 4.75 1.67 -7.79
N ALA A 285 4.34 0.56 -8.41
CA ALA A 285 4.78 -0.78 -8.06
C ALA A 285 5.98 -1.28 -8.89
N ASN A 286 6.72 -0.41 -9.59
CA ASN A 286 7.88 -0.84 -10.36
C ASN A 286 8.91 -1.57 -9.47
N GLN A 287 9.41 -2.72 -9.94
CA GLN A 287 10.18 -3.74 -9.19
C GLN A 287 9.42 -4.46 -8.08
N GLY A 288 8.17 -4.09 -7.80
CA GLY A 288 7.29 -4.68 -6.81
C GLY A 288 6.25 -5.62 -7.41
N THR A 289 5.09 -5.66 -6.77
CA THR A 289 3.97 -6.56 -7.10
C THR A 289 2.65 -5.78 -7.16
N VAL A 290 1.86 -6.03 -8.20
CA VAL A 290 0.48 -5.54 -8.29
C VAL A 290 -0.49 -6.70 -8.13
N PHE A 291 -1.42 -6.56 -7.21
CA PHE A 291 -2.52 -7.50 -6.98
C PHE A 291 -3.81 -6.97 -7.60
N LEU A 292 -4.40 -7.76 -8.51
CA LEU A 292 -5.66 -7.46 -9.19
C LEU A 292 -6.75 -8.39 -8.65
N ASP A 293 -7.60 -7.87 -7.75
CA ASP A 293 -8.74 -8.62 -7.22
C ASP A 293 -9.94 -8.51 -8.15
N GLU A 294 -10.69 -9.61 -8.23
CA GLU A 294 -11.82 -9.80 -9.16
C GLU A 294 -11.47 -9.50 -10.63
N ILE A 295 -10.38 -10.08 -11.13
CA ILE A 295 -9.89 -9.88 -12.52
C ILE A 295 -10.94 -10.23 -13.60
N GLY A 296 -11.87 -11.14 -13.29
CA GLY A 296 -12.97 -11.50 -14.17
C GLY A 296 -13.97 -10.36 -14.43
N GLU A 297 -13.97 -9.31 -13.61
CA GLU A 297 -14.84 -8.13 -13.79
C GLU A 297 -14.21 -7.06 -14.69
N MET A 298 -12.98 -7.28 -15.20
CA MET A 298 -12.37 -6.34 -16.13
C MET A 298 -13.10 -6.29 -17.47
N SER A 299 -13.33 -5.09 -17.98
CA SER A 299 -13.87 -4.86 -19.32
C SER A 299 -12.93 -5.40 -20.42
N PRO A 300 -13.46 -5.74 -21.62
CA PRO A 300 -12.63 -6.16 -22.74
C PRO A 300 -11.53 -5.16 -23.14
N TYR A 301 -11.79 -3.86 -22.94
CA TYR A 301 -10.83 -2.80 -23.21
C TYR A 301 -9.65 -2.85 -22.21
N LEU A 302 -9.93 -2.95 -20.91
CA LEU A 302 -8.89 -3.11 -19.89
C LEU A 302 -8.12 -4.42 -20.05
N GLN A 303 -8.81 -5.51 -20.42
CA GLN A 303 -8.16 -6.79 -20.73
C GLN A 303 -7.12 -6.64 -21.87
N ALA A 304 -7.46 -5.92 -22.94
CA ALA A 304 -6.53 -5.67 -24.05
C ALA A 304 -5.32 -4.84 -23.62
N LYS A 305 -5.50 -3.85 -22.74
CA LYS A 305 -4.43 -3.00 -22.23
C LYS A 305 -3.50 -3.75 -21.27
N LEU A 306 -4.08 -4.56 -20.37
CA LEU A 306 -3.32 -5.45 -19.49
C LEU A 306 -2.54 -6.51 -20.26
N LEU A 307 -3.12 -7.07 -21.33
CA LEU A 307 -2.42 -8.02 -22.19
C LEU A 307 -1.16 -7.39 -22.81
N ARG A 308 -1.25 -6.15 -23.31
CA ARG A 308 -0.09 -5.43 -23.85
C ARG A 308 1.00 -5.27 -22.79
N PHE A 309 0.61 -4.88 -21.58
CA PHE A 309 1.53 -4.76 -20.45
C PHE A 309 2.25 -6.08 -20.12
N LEU A 310 1.52 -7.21 -20.09
CA LEU A 310 2.07 -8.54 -19.77
C LEU A 310 3.05 -9.09 -20.83
N ASN A 311 3.19 -8.44 -21.99
CA ASN A 311 4.14 -8.89 -23.02
C ASN A 311 5.58 -8.53 -22.67
N ASP A 312 5.84 -7.27 -22.33
CA ASP A 312 7.19 -6.73 -22.16
C ASP A 312 7.29 -5.67 -21.04
N GLY A 313 6.21 -5.43 -20.28
CA GLY A 313 6.14 -4.43 -19.22
C GLY A 313 5.86 -3.01 -19.70
N SER A 314 5.52 -2.84 -20.98
CA SER A 314 5.31 -1.52 -21.59
C SER A 314 3.82 -1.15 -21.68
N PHE A 315 3.49 0.12 -21.43
CA PHE A 315 2.14 0.65 -21.59
C PHE A 315 2.13 2.16 -21.83
N ARG A 316 0.97 2.72 -22.15
CA ARG A 316 0.75 4.18 -22.26
C ARG A 316 -0.28 4.66 -21.25
N ARG A 317 -0.03 5.83 -20.68
CA ARG A 317 -0.98 6.52 -19.81
C ARG A 317 -2.23 6.95 -20.57
N VAL A 318 -3.33 7.16 -19.85
CA VAL A 318 -4.55 7.72 -20.44
C VAL A 318 -4.26 9.12 -21.00
N GLY A 319 -4.63 9.34 -22.27
CA GLY A 319 -4.36 10.59 -22.98
C GLY A 319 -2.89 10.84 -23.31
N GLY A 320 -2.00 9.90 -23.02
CA GLY A 320 -0.56 9.99 -23.27
C GLY A 320 -0.10 9.18 -24.47
N ASP A 321 0.93 9.68 -25.13
CA ASP A 321 1.61 9.10 -26.30
C ASP A 321 2.98 8.51 -25.94
N ARG A 322 3.56 8.92 -24.80
CA ARG A 322 4.79 8.33 -24.24
C ARG A 322 4.53 6.91 -23.72
N GLU A 323 5.39 5.98 -24.14
CA GLU A 323 5.43 4.62 -23.61
C GLU A 323 6.28 4.57 -22.33
N VAL A 324 5.74 3.89 -21.32
CA VAL A 324 6.36 3.69 -20.01
C VAL A 324 6.61 2.20 -19.85
N LYS A 325 7.84 1.85 -19.44
CA LYS A 325 8.26 0.47 -19.23
C LYS A 325 8.61 0.24 -17.76
N VAL A 326 7.99 -0.76 -17.15
CA VAL A 326 8.16 -1.13 -15.74
C VAL A 326 8.28 -2.64 -15.58
N ASN A 327 8.89 -3.08 -14.49
CA ASN A 327 9.01 -4.50 -14.15
C ASN A 327 8.12 -4.82 -12.94
N VAL A 328 6.92 -5.34 -13.16
CA VAL A 328 5.95 -5.63 -12.09
C VAL A 328 5.53 -7.08 -12.14
N ARG A 329 5.52 -7.76 -10.99
CA ARG A 329 4.93 -9.08 -10.86
C ARG A 329 3.41 -8.94 -10.68
N ILE A 330 2.65 -9.65 -11.49
CA ILE A 330 1.18 -9.64 -11.41
C ILE A 330 0.68 -10.83 -10.59
N LEU A 331 -0.07 -10.51 -9.54
CA LEU A 331 -0.92 -11.46 -8.83
C LEU A 331 -2.37 -11.13 -9.18
N SER A 332 -3.20 -12.12 -9.51
CA SER A 332 -4.60 -11.89 -9.84
C SER A 332 -5.49 -12.83 -9.08
N ALA A 333 -6.70 -12.39 -8.72
CA ALA A 333 -7.68 -13.22 -8.04
C ALA A 333 -9.06 -13.11 -8.69
N THR A 334 -9.82 -14.19 -8.67
CA THR A 334 -11.23 -14.18 -9.10
C THR A 334 -12.02 -15.32 -8.46
N HIS A 335 -13.33 -15.10 -8.31
CA HIS A 335 -14.29 -16.16 -7.99
C HIS A 335 -14.98 -16.77 -9.23
N ARG A 336 -14.79 -16.18 -10.42
CA ARG A 336 -15.43 -16.62 -11.65
C ARG A 336 -14.60 -17.69 -12.36
N ASP A 337 -15.28 -18.52 -13.13
CA ASP A 337 -14.65 -19.50 -14.00
C ASP A 337 -14.19 -18.79 -15.29
N LEU A 338 -12.89 -18.46 -15.34
CA LEU A 338 -12.31 -17.78 -16.49
C LEU A 338 -12.31 -18.66 -17.75
N GLU A 339 -12.22 -19.99 -17.63
CA GLU A 339 -12.26 -20.90 -18.78
C GLU A 339 -13.64 -20.85 -19.44
N LYS A 340 -14.69 -20.87 -18.62
CA LYS A 340 -16.07 -20.67 -19.11
C LYS A 340 -16.24 -19.29 -19.75
N MET A 341 -15.74 -18.23 -19.13
CA MET A 341 -15.82 -16.87 -19.68
C MET A 341 -15.08 -16.71 -21.02
N VAL A 342 -13.97 -17.44 -21.21
CA VAL A 342 -13.27 -17.51 -22.49
C VAL A 342 -14.16 -18.18 -23.54
N SER A 343 -14.80 -19.29 -23.20
CA SER A 343 -15.72 -19.97 -24.13
C SER A 343 -16.95 -19.12 -24.50
N GLU A 344 -17.39 -18.24 -23.59
CA GLU A 344 -18.49 -17.30 -23.79
C GLU A 344 -18.05 -16.00 -24.49
N GLY A 345 -16.75 -15.81 -24.75
CA GLY A 345 -16.20 -14.61 -25.37
C GLY A 345 -16.21 -13.35 -24.49
N THR A 346 -16.48 -13.49 -23.19
CA THR A 346 -16.49 -12.38 -22.21
C THR A 346 -15.12 -12.13 -21.59
N PHE A 347 -14.21 -13.10 -21.69
CA PHE A 347 -12.80 -12.96 -21.31
C PHE A 347 -11.89 -13.38 -22.46
N ARG A 348 -10.80 -12.67 -22.68
CA ARG A 348 -9.88 -12.99 -23.77
C ARG A 348 -9.04 -14.22 -23.47
N GLU A 349 -8.99 -15.14 -24.44
CA GLU A 349 -8.18 -16.36 -24.37
C GLU A 349 -6.69 -16.08 -24.20
N ASP A 350 -6.14 -15.12 -24.95
CA ASP A 350 -4.73 -14.76 -24.89
C ASP A 350 -4.29 -14.20 -23.52
N LEU A 351 -5.15 -13.40 -22.90
CA LEU A 351 -4.92 -12.88 -21.56
C LEU A 351 -4.99 -13.99 -20.51
N PHE A 352 -5.96 -14.90 -20.63
CA PHE A 352 -6.10 -16.04 -19.72
C PHE A 352 -4.82 -16.87 -19.66
N TYR A 353 -4.24 -17.24 -20.81
CA TYR A 353 -3.00 -18.03 -20.83
C TYR A 353 -1.79 -17.28 -20.26
N ARG A 354 -1.74 -15.94 -20.36
CA ARG A 354 -0.65 -15.15 -19.74
C ARG A 354 -0.80 -14.97 -18.23
N LEU A 355 -2.03 -14.98 -17.72
CA LEU A 355 -2.30 -14.90 -16.28
C LEU A 355 -2.19 -16.26 -15.60
N ASN A 356 -2.68 -17.32 -16.24
CA ASN A 356 -2.72 -18.68 -15.71
C ASN A 356 -1.40 -19.44 -15.93
N VAL A 357 -0.27 -18.79 -15.66
CA VAL A 357 1.06 -19.43 -15.71
C VAL A 357 1.30 -20.24 -14.44
N LEU A 358 1.02 -19.63 -13.29
CA LEU A 358 0.94 -20.29 -11.99
C LEU A 358 -0.48 -20.16 -11.48
N ASN A 359 -0.99 -21.21 -10.84
CA ASN A 359 -2.32 -21.16 -10.24
C ASN A 359 -2.36 -21.79 -8.84
N VAL A 360 -3.24 -21.21 -8.02
CA VAL A 360 -3.53 -21.63 -6.66
C VAL A 360 -5.03 -21.53 -6.43
N GLU A 361 -5.63 -22.61 -5.97
CA GLU A 361 -7.05 -22.65 -5.62
C GLU A 361 -7.21 -22.56 -4.10
N VAL A 362 -8.00 -21.58 -3.65
CA VAL A 362 -8.31 -21.35 -2.25
C VAL A 362 -9.58 -22.11 -1.90
N PRO A 363 -9.52 -23.10 -0.99
CA PRO A 363 -10.66 -23.95 -0.70
C PRO A 363 -11.74 -23.16 0.05
N PRO A 364 -13.02 -23.44 -0.23
CA PRO A 364 -14.12 -22.85 0.51
C PRO A 364 -14.09 -23.31 1.97
N LEU A 365 -14.67 -22.50 2.86
CA LEU A 365 -14.64 -22.70 4.31
C LEU A 365 -15.23 -24.08 4.70
N ARG A 366 -16.29 -24.53 4.03
CA ARG A 366 -16.91 -25.85 4.23
C ARG A 366 -15.96 -27.03 4.01
N ALA A 367 -14.92 -26.87 3.18
CA ALA A 367 -13.92 -27.91 2.94
C ALA A 367 -12.80 -27.93 3.99
N ARG A 368 -12.75 -26.94 4.91
CA ARG A 368 -11.69 -26.79 5.91
C ARG A 368 -11.99 -27.50 7.24
N GLY A 369 -13.20 -28.06 7.40
CA GLY A 369 -13.56 -28.87 8.57
C GLY A 369 -13.37 -28.14 9.90
N GLN A 370 -12.50 -28.66 10.77
CA GLN A 370 -12.26 -28.12 12.12
C GLN A 370 -11.65 -26.71 12.14
N ASP A 371 -11.07 -26.26 11.03
CA ASP A 371 -10.57 -24.88 10.91
C ASP A 371 -11.68 -23.84 11.12
N ILE A 372 -12.95 -24.20 10.87
CA ILE A 372 -14.10 -23.32 11.14
C ILE A 372 -14.14 -22.91 12.61
N LEU A 373 -13.91 -23.84 13.54
CA LEU A 373 -13.92 -23.55 14.98
C LEU A 373 -12.68 -22.76 15.42
N LEU A 374 -11.54 -23.00 14.77
CA LEU A 374 -10.32 -22.22 15.00
C LEU A 374 -10.54 -20.76 14.60
N LEU A 375 -11.04 -20.54 13.39
CA LEU A 375 -11.39 -19.21 12.87
C LEU A 375 -12.47 -18.53 13.72
N ALA A 376 -13.50 -19.27 14.13
CA ALA A 376 -14.57 -18.73 14.97
C ALA A 376 -14.04 -18.21 16.32
N ARG A 377 -13.12 -18.95 16.95
CA ARG A 377 -12.47 -18.51 18.20
C ARG A 377 -11.58 -17.28 17.98
N TYR A 378 -10.83 -17.27 16.89
CA TYR A 378 -10.01 -16.11 16.52
C TYR A 378 -10.85 -14.85 16.31
N PHE A 379 -11.93 -14.94 15.52
CA PHE A 379 -12.83 -13.81 15.29
C PHE A 379 -13.58 -13.39 16.55
N MET A 380 -13.85 -14.30 17.48
CA MET A 380 -14.45 -13.97 18.77
C MET A 380 -13.50 -13.08 19.60
N GLN A 381 -12.21 -13.43 19.64
CA GLN A 381 -11.21 -12.61 20.32
C GLN A 381 -11.10 -11.23 19.68
N GLN A 382 -11.02 -11.16 18.35
CA GLN A 382 -10.99 -9.89 17.62
C GLN A 382 -12.24 -9.04 17.85
N ALA A 383 -13.43 -9.63 17.76
CA ALA A 383 -14.70 -8.94 17.96
C ALA A 383 -14.80 -8.37 19.38
N CYS A 384 -14.46 -9.18 20.40
CA CYS A 384 -14.48 -8.72 21.80
C CYS A 384 -13.49 -7.58 22.05
N ALA A 385 -12.28 -7.65 21.48
CA ALA A 385 -11.31 -6.58 21.57
C ALA A 385 -11.82 -5.29 20.90
N GLN A 386 -12.43 -5.40 19.72
CA GLN A 386 -12.98 -4.28 18.97
C GLN A 386 -14.12 -3.57 19.72
N ILE A 387 -14.98 -4.32 20.41
CA ILE A 387 -16.09 -3.78 21.21
C ILE A 387 -15.74 -3.56 22.69
N GLN A 388 -14.45 -3.65 23.04
CA GLN A 388 -13.90 -3.40 24.38
C GLN A 388 -14.56 -4.19 25.51
N ARG A 389 -14.84 -5.48 25.28
CA ARG A 389 -15.40 -6.39 26.29
C ARG A 389 -14.50 -7.60 26.58
N PRO A 390 -14.67 -8.27 27.74
CA PRO A 390 -14.02 -9.54 28.00
C PRO A 390 -14.35 -10.59 26.93
N VAL A 391 -13.35 -11.41 26.59
CA VAL A 391 -13.47 -12.43 25.53
C VAL A 391 -14.59 -13.42 25.87
N CYS A 392 -15.58 -13.51 24.98
CA CYS A 392 -16.64 -14.51 25.08
C CYS A 392 -16.16 -15.89 24.60
N ARG A 393 -16.75 -16.95 25.12
CA ARG A 393 -16.50 -18.34 24.69
C ARG A 393 -17.70 -18.86 23.90
N LEU A 394 -17.44 -19.67 22.88
CA LEU A 394 -18.48 -20.40 22.16
C LEU A 394 -18.88 -21.64 22.98
N ALA A 395 -20.17 -21.78 23.30
CA ALA A 395 -20.69 -22.95 23.97
C ALA A 395 -20.50 -24.21 23.10
N PRO A 396 -20.22 -25.40 23.67
CA PRO A 396 -20.06 -26.62 22.88
C PRO A 396 -21.27 -26.97 22.00
N GLY A 397 -22.48 -26.56 22.40
CA GLY A 397 -23.70 -26.72 21.61
C GLY A 397 -23.70 -25.97 20.27
N THR A 398 -22.83 -24.97 20.11
CA THR A 398 -22.69 -24.22 18.86
C THR A 398 -21.89 -24.94 17.78
N TYR A 399 -21.03 -25.89 18.15
CA TYR A 399 -20.05 -26.47 17.23
C TYR A 399 -20.69 -27.25 16.08
N PRO A 400 -21.73 -28.09 16.30
CA PRO A 400 -22.41 -28.77 15.20
C PRO A 400 -23.04 -27.80 14.21
N ALA A 401 -23.59 -26.68 14.67
CA ALA A 401 -24.20 -25.67 13.81
C ALA A 401 -23.15 -24.92 12.97
N LEU A 402 -21.99 -24.60 13.56
CA LEU A 402 -20.88 -23.97 12.85
C LEU A 402 -20.25 -24.92 11.82
N LEU A 403 -20.04 -26.18 12.17
CA LEU A 403 -19.42 -27.18 11.29
C LEU A 403 -20.37 -27.66 10.18
N GLY A 404 -21.67 -27.74 10.45
CA GLY A 404 -22.67 -28.23 9.51
C GLY A 404 -23.18 -27.19 8.50
N ASN A 405 -22.79 -25.92 8.64
CA ASN A 405 -23.22 -24.87 7.71
C ASN A 405 -22.38 -24.90 6.41
N ARG A 406 -23.01 -24.53 5.28
CA ARG A 406 -22.37 -24.43 3.96
C ARG A 406 -21.43 -23.23 3.81
N TRP A 407 -21.65 -22.17 4.59
CA TRP A 407 -20.91 -20.91 4.56
C TRP A 407 -20.76 -20.30 3.15
N PRO A 408 -21.87 -19.91 2.48
CA PRO A 408 -21.81 -19.32 1.13
C PRO A 408 -20.94 -18.05 1.05
N GLY A 409 -20.85 -17.26 2.13
CA GLY A 409 -19.94 -16.10 2.22
C GLY A 409 -18.60 -16.43 2.88
N ASN A 410 -18.27 -17.72 3.02
CA ASN A 410 -17.01 -18.24 3.53
C ASN A 410 -16.56 -17.57 4.84
N VAL A 411 -15.28 -17.19 4.93
CA VAL A 411 -14.66 -16.61 6.13
C VAL A 411 -15.29 -15.26 6.49
N ARG A 412 -15.65 -14.46 5.48
CA ARG A 412 -16.32 -13.15 5.69
C ARG A 412 -17.68 -13.32 6.39
N GLN A 413 -18.47 -14.31 5.98
CA GLN A 413 -19.74 -14.61 6.63
C GLN A 413 -19.53 -15.12 8.07
N LEU A 414 -18.58 -16.02 8.28
CA LEU A 414 -18.24 -16.51 9.63
C LEU A 414 -17.85 -15.35 10.55
N GLN A 415 -16.96 -14.47 10.10
CA GLN A 415 -16.54 -13.29 10.86
C GLN A 415 -17.74 -12.42 11.25
N ASN A 416 -18.65 -12.13 10.32
CA ASN A 416 -19.85 -11.33 10.59
C ASN A 416 -20.81 -12.01 11.58
N VAL A 417 -21.01 -13.33 11.46
CA VAL A 417 -21.85 -14.09 12.40
C VAL A 417 -21.26 -14.05 13.80
N ILE A 418 -19.95 -14.27 13.93
CA ILE A 418 -19.26 -14.26 15.23
C ILE A 418 -19.24 -12.86 15.84
N PHE A 419 -18.99 -11.82 15.05
CA PHE A 419 -19.04 -10.44 15.51
C PHE A 419 -20.43 -10.07 16.05
N ARG A 420 -21.49 -10.39 15.31
CA ARG A 420 -22.88 -10.15 15.75
C ARG A 420 -23.20 -10.88 17.05
N ALA A 421 -22.79 -12.14 17.16
CA ALA A 421 -22.98 -12.92 18.38
C ALA A 421 -22.23 -12.30 19.58
N ALA A 422 -20.98 -11.84 19.38
CA ALA A 422 -20.21 -11.15 20.40
C ALA A 422 -20.83 -9.80 20.84
N ALA A 423 -21.51 -9.11 19.92
CA ALA A 423 -22.16 -7.83 20.19
C ALA A 423 -23.50 -7.97 20.93
N ILE A 424 -24.30 -9.00 20.61
CA ILE A 424 -25.65 -9.19 21.16
C ILE A 424 -25.62 -10.00 22.46
N CYS A 425 -24.66 -10.93 22.62
CA CYS A 425 -24.62 -11.80 23.79
C CYS A 425 -24.38 -11.00 25.08
N GLU A 426 -25.33 -11.02 26.00
CA GLU A 426 -25.21 -10.37 27.31
C GLU A 426 -24.27 -11.14 28.26
N SER A 427 -24.05 -12.43 27.99
CA SER A 427 -23.22 -13.31 28.81
C SER A 427 -21.79 -13.46 28.28
N SER A 428 -20.91 -14.12 29.03
CA SER A 428 -19.56 -14.50 28.58
C SER A 428 -19.52 -15.79 27.76
N LEU A 429 -20.67 -16.44 27.58
CA LEU A 429 -20.86 -17.70 26.86
C LEU A 429 -21.90 -17.52 25.75
N VAL A 430 -21.46 -17.59 24.50
CA VAL A 430 -22.30 -17.51 23.31
C VAL A 430 -22.94 -18.86 23.05
N ASP A 431 -24.27 -18.93 23.09
CA ASP A 431 -25.04 -20.14 22.80
C ASP A 431 -25.57 -20.14 21.36
N ILE A 432 -26.19 -21.23 20.94
CA ILE A 432 -26.72 -21.40 19.58
C ILE A 432 -27.79 -20.36 19.21
N GLY A 433 -28.55 -19.87 20.20
CA GLY A 433 -29.56 -18.83 20.00
C GLY A 433 -28.97 -17.46 19.65
N ASP A 434 -27.72 -17.19 20.07
CA ASP A 434 -27.00 -15.96 19.78
C ASP A 434 -26.38 -15.98 18.36
N LEU A 435 -26.22 -17.17 17.79
CA LEU A 435 -25.67 -17.38 16.47
C LEU A 435 -26.77 -17.25 15.41
N ASP A 436 -26.89 -16.05 14.83
CA ASP A 436 -27.72 -15.83 13.63
C ASP A 436 -27.08 -16.47 12.38
N ILE A 437 -27.04 -17.80 12.37
CA ILE A 437 -26.56 -18.65 11.28
C ILE A 437 -27.67 -18.83 10.21
N ALA A 438 -28.92 -18.60 10.58
CA ALA A 438 -30.09 -18.79 9.72
C ALA A 438 -30.46 -17.54 8.86
N GLY A 439 -29.93 -16.36 9.18
CA GLY A 439 -30.40 -15.07 8.65
C GLY A 439 -29.69 -14.47 7.44
N THR A 440 -28.89 -15.21 6.67
CA THR A 440 -28.37 -14.71 5.37
C THR A 440 -28.95 -15.51 4.22
N SER A 441 -30.22 -15.24 3.96
CA SER A 441 -31.03 -15.69 2.81
C SER A 441 -30.51 -15.12 1.48
N VAL A 442 -29.31 -15.52 1.08
CA VAL A 442 -28.81 -15.41 -0.30
C VAL A 442 -28.61 -16.82 -0.91
N ALA A 443 -28.70 -17.89 -0.10
CA ALA A 443 -28.56 -19.28 -0.55
C ALA A 443 -29.90 -20.04 -0.73
N ARG A 444 -31.02 -19.32 -0.92
CA ARG A 444 -32.34 -19.91 -1.26
C ARG A 444 -32.82 -19.53 -2.66
N GLN A 445 -31.91 -19.41 -3.62
CA GLN A 445 -32.28 -19.45 -5.03
C GLN A 445 -31.67 -20.70 -5.67
N ASN A 446 -32.57 -21.67 -5.88
CA ASN A 446 -32.56 -22.90 -6.66
C ASN A 446 -31.30 -23.24 -7.50
N ASP A 447 -30.76 -24.45 -7.28
CA ASP A 447 -30.02 -25.20 -8.31
C ASP A 447 -30.73 -26.54 -8.58
N GLY A 448 -31.83 -26.41 -9.31
CA GLY A 448 -32.52 -27.46 -10.04
C GLY A 448 -33.44 -26.76 -11.02
N GLU A 449 -33.25 -26.97 -12.33
CA GLU A 449 -34.23 -26.55 -13.32
C GLU A 449 -35.58 -27.15 -12.93
N ILE A 450 -36.54 -26.27 -12.61
CA ILE A 450 -37.91 -26.68 -12.35
C ILE A 450 -38.56 -26.88 -13.72
N ASP A 451 -38.59 -28.12 -14.20
CA ASP A 451 -39.17 -28.46 -15.51
C ASP A 451 -40.68 -28.17 -15.59
N SER A 452 -41.40 -28.19 -14.46
CA SER A 452 -42.84 -27.88 -14.40
C SER A 452 -43.31 -27.41 -13.02
N LEU A 453 -44.40 -26.63 -13.01
CA LEU A 453 -45.06 -26.18 -11.76
C LEU A 453 -45.53 -27.36 -10.90
N GLU A 454 -45.97 -28.45 -11.55
CA GLU A 454 -46.42 -29.67 -10.87
C GLU A 454 -45.26 -30.32 -10.10
N GLN A 455 -44.07 -30.41 -10.72
CA GLN A 455 -42.88 -30.99 -10.08
C GLN A 455 -42.44 -30.17 -8.86
N ALA A 456 -42.41 -28.84 -8.97
CA ALA A 456 -42.07 -27.97 -7.83
C ALA A 456 -43.07 -28.06 -6.68
N MET A 457 -44.36 -28.20 -6.98
CA MET A 457 -45.39 -28.37 -5.95
C MET A 457 -45.26 -29.73 -5.25
N GLU A 458 -44.93 -30.79 -5.98
CA GLU A 458 -44.70 -32.12 -5.41
C GLU A 458 -43.44 -32.18 -4.54
N ASP A 459 -42.34 -31.58 -4.99
CA ASP A 459 -41.09 -31.52 -4.22
C ASP A 459 -41.25 -30.69 -2.94
N PHE A 460 -41.93 -29.54 -3.02
CA PHE A 460 -42.27 -28.73 -1.84
C PHE A 460 -43.17 -29.50 -0.87
N GLU A 461 -44.16 -30.23 -1.38
CA GLU A 461 -45.07 -31.01 -0.56
C GLU A 461 -44.36 -32.19 0.12
N ARG A 462 -43.46 -32.89 -0.58
CA ARG A 462 -42.62 -33.95 0.00
C ARG A 462 -41.76 -33.41 1.15
N ASP A 463 -41.01 -32.34 0.91
CA ASP A 463 -40.09 -31.77 1.89
C ASP A 463 -40.85 -31.25 3.14
N LEU A 464 -42.01 -30.64 2.93
CA LEU A 464 -42.89 -30.19 4.01
C LEU A 464 -43.35 -31.37 4.89
N LEU A 465 -43.75 -32.48 4.25
CA LEU A 465 -44.22 -33.67 4.95
C LEU A 465 -43.10 -34.40 5.69
N GLU A 466 -41.91 -34.55 5.10
CA GLU A 466 -40.74 -35.16 5.77
C GLU A 466 -40.33 -34.37 7.02
N LYS A 467 -40.26 -33.05 6.89
CA LYS A 467 -39.89 -32.17 8.00
C LYS A 467 -40.89 -32.23 9.15
N LEU A 468 -42.19 -32.21 8.83
CA LEU A 468 -43.25 -32.26 9.84
C LEU A 468 -43.42 -33.66 10.46
N TYR A 469 -43.12 -34.72 9.72
CA TYR A 469 -43.19 -36.09 10.24
C TYR A 469 -42.18 -36.33 11.37
N THR A 470 -41.03 -35.66 11.36
CA THR A 470 -40.03 -35.71 12.44
C THR A 470 -40.61 -35.22 13.78
N SER A 471 -41.46 -34.20 13.75
CA SER A 471 -42.07 -33.59 14.94
C SER A 471 -43.45 -34.19 15.29
N TYR A 472 -44.11 -34.82 14.31
CA TYR A 472 -45.46 -35.37 14.41
C TYR A 472 -45.54 -36.74 13.69
N PRO A 473 -44.99 -37.82 14.28
CA PRO A 473 -44.79 -39.12 13.61
C PRO A 473 -46.08 -39.92 13.34
N SER A 474 -47.26 -39.31 13.51
CA SER A 474 -48.56 -39.94 13.25
C SER A 474 -49.31 -39.19 12.15
N THR A 475 -49.89 -39.93 11.21
CA THR A 475 -50.78 -39.40 10.16
C THR A 475 -51.90 -38.53 10.72
N ARG A 476 -52.45 -38.87 11.90
CA ARG A 476 -53.50 -38.08 12.57
C ARG A 476 -52.98 -36.77 13.15
N GLN A 477 -51.74 -36.77 13.68
CA GLN A 477 -51.12 -35.56 14.23
C GLN A 477 -50.73 -34.58 13.11
N LEU A 478 -50.17 -35.08 12.01
CA LEU A 478 -49.88 -34.30 10.81
C LEU A 478 -51.14 -33.70 10.19
N ALA A 479 -52.20 -34.50 10.05
CA ALA A 479 -53.49 -34.04 9.53
C ALA A 479 -54.11 -32.93 10.38
N SER A 480 -54.04 -33.06 11.72
CA SER A 480 -54.48 -32.00 12.64
C SER A 480 -53.63 -30.73 12.50
N ARG A 481 -52.30 -30.86 12.42
CA ARG A 481 -51.37 -29.73 12.29
C ARG A 481 -51.53 -28.97 10.97
N LEU A 482 -51.80 -29.70 9.89
CA LEU A 482 -51.99 -29.19 8.53
C LEU A 482 -53.46 -28.90 8.20
N GLN A 483 -54.37 -29.04 9.17
CA GLN A 483 -55.80 -28.78 9.03
C GLN A 483 -56.43 -29.46 7.81
N THR A 484 -56.07 -30.72 7.57
CA THR A 484 -56.55 -31.51 6.44
C THR A 484 -57.02 -32.89 6.87
N SER A 485 -57.59 -33.67 5.96
CA SER A 485 -58.08 -35.01 6.29
C SER A 485 -56.92 -35.99 6.49
N HIS A 486 -57.08 -36.89 7.45
CA HIS A 486 -56.11 -37.96 7.70
C HIS A 486 -55.94 -38.89 6.49
N THR A 487 -56.97 -39.03 5.65
CA THR A 487 -56.92 -39.80 4.39
C THR A 487 -56.09 -39.11 3.32
N ALA A 488 -56.16 -37.78 3.19
CA ALA A 488 -55.34 -37.01 2.24
C ALA A 488 -53.85 -37.06 2.61
N ILE A 489 -53.52 -36.93 3.89
CA ILE A 489 -52.13 -37.08 4.38
C ILE A 489 -51.64 -38.51 4.22
N ALA A 490 -52.47 -39.52 4.52
CA ALA A 490 -52.10 -40.93 4.31
C ALA A 490 -51.77 -41.21 2.83
N HIS A 491 -52.57 -40.66 1.91
CA HIS A 491 -52.34 -40.81 0.47
C HIS A 491 -51.05 -40.11 0.03
N ARG A 492 -50.80 -38.88 0.49
CA ARG A 492 -49.58 -38.11 0.17
C ARG A 492 -48.31 -38.75 0.75
N LEU A 493 -48.35 -39.22 2.00
CA LEU A 493 -47.22 -39.93 2.62
C LEU A 493 -46.88 -41.23 1.86
N ARG A 494 -47.89 -41.97 1.38
CA ARG A 494 -47.70 -43.15 0.52
C ARG A 494 -47.15 -42.78 -0.85
N LYS A 495 -47.68 -41.72 -1.47
CA LYS A 495 -47.23 -41.21 -2.78
C LYS A 495 -45.73 -40.86 -2.75
N TYR A 496 -45.27 -40.24 -1.67
CA TYR A 496 -43.87 -39.81 -1.53
C TYR A 496 -42.96 -40.83 -0.81
N GLY A 497 -43.46 -42.03 -0.50
CA GLY A 497 -42.65 -43.10 0.08
C GLY A 497 -42.13 -42.84 1.50
N ILE A 498 -42.75 -41.92 2.25
CA ILE A 498 -42.35 -41.58 3.64
C ILE A 498 -42.91 -42.69 4.55
N PRO A 499 -42.07 -43.60 5.07
CA PRO A 499 -42.55 -44.81 5.71
C PRO A 499 -43.13 -44.49 7.09
N GLY A 500 -44.43 -44.67 7.24
CA GLY A 500 -45.01 -44.92 8.55
C GLY A 500 -44.49 -46.26 9.04
N LYS A 501 -43.59 -46.27 10.02
CA LYS A 501 -43.31 -47.51 10.75
C LYS A 501 -44.64 -48.03 11.33
N PRO A 502 -44.92 -49.34 11.20
CA PRO A 502 -46.20 -49.93 11.60
C PRO A 502 -46.54 -49.69 13.07
#